data_AF-A0A962C3Q5-F1
#
_entry.id   AF-A0A962C3Q5-F1
#
_cell.length_a   1.000
_cell.length_b   1.000
_cell.length_c   1.000
_cell.angle_alpha   90.00
_cell.angle_beta   90.00
_cell.angle_gamma   90.00
#
_symmetry.space_group_name_H-M   'P 1'
#
loop_
_entity.id
_entity.type
_entity.pdbx_description
1 polymer ?
#
loop_
_entity_poly.entity_id
_entity_poly.type
_entity_poly.pdbx_seq_one_letter_code
_entity_poly.pdbx_strand_id
1 'polypeptide(L)'
;WSCPGFNELRRDGFDVERWNRLHPMSKKPRKSWVAECLEGHAGPVVAATDYVRAYADQIRAFIPDGRKFIALGTDGYGRSDSREALRGFFEVDRYWIAHAAIAALAEEGKMNPEDVARAIRQWKLDPEKPNPTTV
;
A
#
# COMPACT_ATOMS: atom_id res chain seq x y z
N TRP A 1 -0.02 1.13 11.71
CA TRP A 1 -0.58 -0.23 11.73
C TRP A 1 0.54 -1.24 11.60
N SER A 2 0.47 -2.36 12.33
CA SER A 2 1.30 -3.54 12.08
C SER A 2 0.44 -4.59 11.39
N CYS A 3 0.98 -5.26 10.37
CA CYS A 3 0.29 -6.30 9.62
C CYS A 3 1.12 -7.60 9.71
N PRO A 4 0.85 -8.46 10.72
CA PRO A 4 1.62 -9.69 10.91
C PRO A 4 1.35 -10.75 9.83
N GLY A 5 0.29 -10.62 9.02
CA GLY A 5 0.00 -11.59 7.97
C GLY A 5 -1.03 -11.11 6.95
N PHE A 6 -0.57 -10.66 5.78
CA PHE A 6 -1.45 -10.29 4.66
C PHE A 6 -2.24 -11.49 4.10
N ASN A 7 -1.67 -12.70 4.19
CA ASN A 7 -2.34 -13.92 3.74
C ASN A 7 -3.61 -14.22 4.56
N GLU A 8 -3.59 -14.01 5.88
CA GLU A 8 -4.77 -14.23 6.72
C GLU A 8 -5.81 -13.14 6.50
N LEU A 9 -5.40 -11.88 6.34
CA LEU A 9 -6.31 -10.79 5.98
C LEU A 9 -7.00 -11.04 4.63
N ARG A 10 -6.28 -11.62 3.66
CA ARG A 10 -6.86 -12.01 2.37
C ARG A 10 -7.92 -13.10 2.55
N ARG A 11 -7.61 -14.15 3.33
CA ARG A 11 -8.53 -15.26 3.58
C ARG A 11 -9.81 -14.76 4.26
N ASP A 12 -9.65 -13.98 5.34
CA ASP A 12 -10.76 -13.34 6.04
C ASP A 12 -11.62 -12.47 5.10
N GLY A 13 -10.97 -11.65 4.26
CA GLY A 13 -11.66 -10.81 3.28
C GLY A 13 -12.52 -11.61 2.31
N PHE A 14 -11.99 -12.68 1.72
CA PHE A 14 -12.75 -13.55 0.81
C PHE A 14 -13.82 -14.38 1.52
N ASP A 15 -13.58 -14.79 2.76
CA ASP A 15 -14.58 -15.50 3.57
C ASP A 15 -15.78 -14.59 3.88
N VAL A 16 -15.52 -13.32 4.22
CA VAL A 16 -16.55 -12.29 4.40
C VAL A 16 -17.27 -11.97 3.11
N GLU A 17 -16.55 -11.75 2.00
CA GLU A 17 -17.13 -11.50 0.69
C GLU A 17 -18.07 -12.65 0.28
N ARG A 18 -17.59 -13.89 0.38
CA ARG A 18 -18.38 -15.09 0.08
C ARG A 18 -19.60 -15.18 0.97
N TRP A 19 -19.46 -14.94 2.27
CA TRP A 19 -20.60 -14.99 3.19
C TRP A 19 -21.64 -13.93 2.82
N ASN A 20 -21.24 -12.67 2.60
CA ASN A 20 -22.15 -11.59 2.22
C ASN A 20 -22.88 -11.90 0.90
N ARG A 21 -22.18 -12.39 -0.12
CA ARG A 21 -22.78 -12.80 -1.40
C ARG A 21 -23.83 -13.91 -1.24
N LEU A 22 -23.63 -14.84 -0.31
CA LEU A 22 -24.55 -15.94 -0.04
C LEU A 22 -25.68 -15.59 0.95
N HIS A 23 -25.63 -14.42 1.58
CA HIS A 23 -26.64 -13.97 2.55
C HIS A 23 -27.18 -12.58 2.20
N PRO A 24 -27.79 -12.40 1.02
CA PRO A 24 -28.20 -11.08 0.52
C PRO A 24 -29.28 -10.41 1.38
N MET A 25 -30.06 -11.19 2.13
CA MET A 25 -31.11 -10.69 3.04
C MET A 25 -30.60 -10.37 4.45
N SER A 26 -29.30 -10.54 4.72
CA SER A 26 -28.75 -10.22 6.04
C SER A 26 -28.89 -8.73 6.31
N LYS A 27 -29.53 -8.38 7.44
CA LYS A 27 -29.62 -6.98 7.92
C LYS A 27 -28.27 -6.40 8.34
N LYS A 28 -27.27 -7.27 8.56
CA LYS A 28 -25.92 -6.90 8.97
C LYS A 28 -24.91 -7.65 8.10
N PRO A 29 -24.48 -7.07 6.97
CA PRO A 29 -23.33 -7.58 6.24
C PRO A 29 -22.11 -7.65 7.15
N ARG A 30 -21.30 -8.71 6.99
CA ARG A 30 -20.03 -8.84 7.70
C ARG A 30 -19.00 -7.87 7.12
N LYS A 31 -18.08 -7.41 7.93
CA LYS A 31 -16.89 -6.67 7.51
C LYS A 31 -15.66 -7.55 7.69
N SER A 32 -14.68 -7.39 6.81
CA SER A 32 -13.37 -8.03 6.99
C SER A 32 -12.64 -7.33 8.13
N TRP A 33 -11.75 -8.04 8.80
CA TRP A 33 -10.95 -7.52 9.90
C TRP A 33 -10.15 -6.28 9.49
N VAL A 34 -9.62 -6.26 8.27
CA VAL A 34 -8.89 -5.09 7.76
C VAL A 34 -9.81 -3.90 7.51
N ALA A 35 -11.05 -4.12 7.04
CA ALA A 35 -12.03 -3.05 6.90
C ALA A 35 -12.43 -2.48 8.27
N GLU A 36 -12.63 -3.34 9.27
CA GLU A 36 -12.93 -2.91 10.65
C GLU A 36 -11.79 -2.09 11.26
N CYS A 37 -10.53 -2.54 11.10
CA CYS A 37 -9.37 -1.80 11.59
C CYS A 37 -9.25 -0.41 10.95
N LEU A 38 -9.53 -0.31 9.66
CA LEU A 38 -9.35 0.93 8.90
C LEU A 38 -10.58 1.84 8.92
N GLU A 39 -11.70 1.38 9.50
CA GLU A 39 -12.92 2.17 9.65
C GLU A 39 -12.66 3.42 10.52
N GLY A 40 -13.26 4.54 10.15
CA GLY A 40 -13.09 5.82 10.85
C GLY A 40 -11.75 6.53 10.59
N HIS A 41 -10.82 5.92 9.85
CA HIS A 41 -9.57 6.56 9.44
C HIS A 41 -9.66 7.13 8.02
N ALA A 42 -9.23 8.39 7.85
CA ALA A 42 -9.23 9.08 6.58
C ALA A 42 -7.91 8.93 5.81
N GLY A 43 -7.96 9.24 4.50
CA GLY A 43 -6.79 9.33 3.63
C GLY A 43 -6.33 8.00 3.03
N PRO A 44 -5.28 8.06 2.19
CA PRO A 44 -4.75 6.89 1.49
C PRO A 44 -4.08 5.91 2.46
N VAL A 45 -4.08 4.63 2.10
CA VAL A 45 -3.39 3.57 2.82
C VAL A 45 -2.15 3.18 2.03
N VAL A 46 -0.97 3.38 2.61
CA VAL A 46 0.32 2.94 2.03
C VAL A 46 0.82 1.74 2.82
N ALA A 47 1.03 0.63 2.13
CA ALA A 47 1.64 -0.58 2.67
C ALA A 47 3.00 -0.80 2.01
N ALA A 48 4.04 -1.02 2.81
CA ALA A 48 5.37 -1.38 2.33
C ALA A 48 5.81 -2.68 2.99
N THR A 49 6.33 -3.61 2.19
CA THR A 49 6.83 -4.91 2.67
C THR A 49 8.16 -5.24 2.03
N ASP A 50 8.98 -6.07 2.68
CA ASP A 50 10.19 -6.65 2.08
C ASP A 50 9.88 -7.82 1.10
N TYR A 51 8.61 -7.94 0.67
CA TYR A 51 8.14 -8.84 -0.40
C TYR A 51 7.69 -8.01 -1.61
N VAL A 52 7.50 -8.67 -2.76
CA VAL A 52 6.90 -8.08 -3.98
C VAL A 52 5.56 -7.40 -3.70
N ARG A 53 5.22 -6.36 -4.47
CA ARG A 53 3.99 -5.55 -4.30
C ARG A 53 2.74 -6.41 -4.18
N ALA A 54 2.65 -7.49 -4.98
CA ALA A 54 1.53 -8.41 -4.98
C ALA A 54 1.21 -9.00 -3.59
N TYR A 55 2.20 -9.13 -2.71
CA TYR A 55 2.01 -9.65 -1.36
C TYR A 55 1.16 -8.74 -0.48
N ALA A 56 1.37 -7.41 -0.52
CA ALA A 56 0.49 -6.47 0.18
C ALA A 56 -0.78 -6.18 -0.63
N ASP A 57 -0.68 -6.16 -1.97
CA ASP A 57 -1.79 -5.83 -2.86
C ASP A 57 -2.96 -6.81 -2.77
N GLN A 58 -2.71 -8.03 -2.29
CA GLN A 58 -3.71 -9.08 -2.17
C GLN A 58 -4.93 -8.74 -1.29
N ILE A 59 -4.85 -7.71 -0.44
CA ILE A 59 -5.96 -7.24 0.40
C ILE A 59 -6.70 -6.02 -0.16
N ARG A 60 -6.31 -5.52 -1.34
CA ARG A 60 -6.84 -4.28 -1.94
C ARG A 60 -8.37 -4.24 -2.00
N ALA A 61 -9.00 -5.36 -2.33
CA ALA A 61 -10.46 -5.49 -2.43
C ALA A 61 -11.20 -5.33 -1.09
N PHE A 62 -10.49 -5.42 0.03
CA PHE A 62 -11.06 -5.39 1.39
C PHE A 62 -10.75 -4.08 2.12
N ILE A 63 -10.10 -3.13 1.44
CA ILE A 63 -9.87 -1.78 1.96
C ILE A 63 -11.20 -1.01 1.89
N PRO A 64 -11.54 -0.18 2.91
CA PRO A 64 -12.80 0.57 2.90
C PRO A 64 -12.99 1.40 1.62
N ASP A 65 -14.23 1.43 1.14
CA ASP A 65 -14.60 2.11 -0.11
C ASP A 65 -14.14 3.58 -0.14
N GLY A 66 -13.77 4.04 -1.34
CA GLY A 66 -13.32 5.42 -1.57
C GLY A 66 -11.92 5.73 -1.04
N ARG A 67 -11.19 4.74 -0.48
CA ARG A 67 -9.80 4.91 -0.05
C ARG A 67 -8.81 4.35 -1.06
N LYS A 68 -7.82 5.15 -1.42
CA LYS A 68 -6.71 4.68 -2.25
C LYS A 68 -5.81 3.74 -1.44
N PHE A 69 -5.47 2.59 -2.02
CA PHE A 69 -4.49 1.65 -1.47
C PHE A 69 -3.25 1.60 -2.37
N ILE A 70 -2.07 1.77 -1.78
CA ILE A 70 -0.78 1.76 -2.48
C ILE A 70 0.11 0.71 -1.84
N ALA A 71 0.53 -0.26 -2.64
CA ALA A 71 1.51 -1.26 -2.24
C ALA A 71 2.89 -0.89 -2.79
N LEU A 72 3.87 -0.82 -1.89
CA LEU A 72 5.29 -0.75 -2.18
C LEU A 72 5.90 -2.12 -1.83
N GLY A 73 6.78 -2.61 -2.69
CA GLY A 73 7.34 -3.94 -2.56
C GLY A 73 8.62 -4.10 -3.36
N THR A 74 9.33 -5.17 -3.04
CA THR A 74 10.67 -5.50 -3.53
C THR A 74 10.63 -6.32 -4.82
N ASP A 75 9.83 -5.87 -5.80
CA ASP A 75 9.77 -6.49 -7.12
C ASP A 75 11.12 -6.34 -7.85
N GLY A 76 11.59 -7.42 -8.49
CA GLY A 76 12.87 -7.47 -9.19
C GLY A 76 13.84 -8.50 -8.58
N TYR A 77 15.03 -8.62 -9.17
CA TYR A 77 16.05 -9.53 -8.68
C TYR A 77 16.82 -8.95 -7.49
N GLY A 78 17.19 -9.83 -6.56
CA GLY A 78 18.05 -9.46 -5.45
C GLY A 78 19.47 -9.11 -5.92
N ARG A 79 20.13 -8.24 -5.16
CA ARG A 79 21.53 -7.86 -5.37
C ARG A 79 22.26 -7.67 -4.05
N SER A 80 23.58 -7.75 -4.08
CA SER A 80 24.41 -7.58 -2.89
C SER A 80 24.66 -6.11 -2.62
N ASP A 81 24.15 -5.59 -1.49
CA ASP A 81 24.42 -4.24 -0.98
C ASP A 81 24.00 -4.17 0.50
N SER A 82 24.21 -3.01 1.14
CA SER A 82 23.67 -2.70 2.46
C SER A 82 22.14 -2.67 2.48
N ARG A 83 21.54 -2.91 3.65
CA ARG A 83 20.07 -2.83 3.83
C ARG A 83 19.50 -1.47 3.45
N GLU A 84 20.22 -0.40 3.77
CA GLU A 84 19.81 0.97 3.45
C GLU A 84 19.76 1.18 1.93
N ALA A 85 20.83 0.81 1.23
CA ALA A 85 20.91 0.92 -0.22
C ALA A 85 19.85 0.05 -0.93
N LEU A 86 19.62 -1.19 -0.45
CA LEU A 86 18.60 -2.07 -1.03
C LEU A 86 17.18 -1.52 -0.83
N ARG A 87 16.86 -0.96 0.34
CA ARG A 87 15.52 -0.40 0.57
C ARG A 87 15.26 0.88 -0.22
N GLY A 88 16.30 1.70 -0.45
CA GLY A 88 16.23 2.82 -1.38
C GLY A 88 16.10 2.37 -2.84
N PHE A 89 16.80 1.29 -3.22
CA PHE A 89 16.70 0.70 -4.54
C PHE A 89 15.32 0.11 -4.83
N PHE A 90 14.76 -0.69 -3.93
CA PHE A 90 13.43 -1.28 -4.09
C PHE A 90 12.27 -0.34 -3.77
N GLU A 91 12.56 0.91 -3.34
CA GLU A 91 11.55 1.93 -3.10
C GLU A 91 10.60 1.61 -1.94
N VAL A 92 11.13 0.97 -0.90
CA VAL A 92 10.38 0.53 0.29
C VAL A 92 10.85 1.19 1.58
N ASP A 93 11.80 2.13 1.51
CA ASP A 93 12.24 2.90 2.68
C ASP A 93 11.24 4.01 3.08
N ARG A 94 11.56 4.69 4.19
CA ARG A 94 10.72 5.75 4.77
C ARG A 94 10.44 6.91 3.81
N TYR A 95 11.38 7.26 2.93
CA TYR A 95 11.22 8.39 2.02
C TYR A 95 10.28 8.02 0.88
N TRP A 96 10.39 6.81 0.35
CA TRP A 96 9.47 6.31 -0.67
C TRP A 96 8.05 6.10 -0.12
N ILE A 97 7.91 5.62 1.13
CA ILE A 97 6.62 5.53 1.81
C ILE A 97 5.98 6.92 1.95
N ALA A 98 6.73 7.91 2.43
CA ALA A 98 6.22 9.26 2.60
C ALA A 98 5.88 9.92 1.25
N HIS A 99 6.69 9.70 0.22
CA HIS A 99 6.44 10.20 -1.14
C HIS A 99 5.15 9.61 -1.72
N ALA A 100 4.94 8.31 -1.59
CA ALA A 100 3.70 7.66 -2.03
C ALA A 100 2.46 8.24 -1.33
N ALA A 101 2.55 8.56 -0.03
CA ALA A 101 1.47 9.20 0.70
C ALA A 101 1.18 10.63 0.21
N ILE A 102 2.22 11.45 0.00
CA ILE A 102 2.07 12.82 -0.50
C ILE A 102 1.47 12.83 -1.92
N ALA A 103 1.96 11.97 -2.81
CA ALA A 103 1.43 11.84 -4.16
C ALA A 103 -0.05 11.44 -4.16
N ALA A 104 -0.43 10.48 -3.30
CA ALA A 104 -1.83 10.08 -3.15
C ALA A 104 -2.72 11.20 -2.61
N LEU A 105 -2.25 11.97 -1.63
CA LEU A 105 -2.98 13.12 -1.10
C LEU A 105 -3.11 14.24 -2.14
N ALA A 106 -2.12 14.42 -3.02
CA ALA A 106 -2.19 15.38 -4.10
C ALA A 106 -3.24 14.99 -5.15
N GLU A 107 -3.34 13.70 -5.49
CA GLU A 107 -4.41 13.20 -6.35
C GLU A 107 -5.81 13.36 -5.72
N GLU A 108 -5.92 13.26 -4.39
CA GLU A 108 -7.15 13.54 -3.63
C GLU A 108 -7.43 15.06 -3.48
N GLY A 109 -6.58 15.94 -4.00
CA GLY A 109 -6.71 17.40 -3.88
C GLY A 109 -6.44 17.96 -2.47
N LYS A 110 -5.88 17.13 -1.57
CA LYS A 110 -5.51 17.54 -0.19
C LYS A 110 -4.10 18.09 -0.10
N MET A 111 -3.27 17.82 -1.09
CA MET A 111 -1.95 18.40 -1.32
C MET A 111 -1.86 18.83 -2.79
N ASN A 112 -0.73 19.37 -3.22
CA ASN A 112 -0.53 19.81 -4.60
C ASN A 112 0.72 19.16 -5.25
N PRO A 113 0.85 19.23 -6.59
CA PRO A 113 2.03 18.73 -7.29
C PRO A 113 3.36 19.35 -6.82
N GLU A 114 3.34 20.60 -6.33
CA GLU A 114 4.52 21.27 -5.79
C GLU A 114 5.02 20.61 -4.51
N ASP A 115 4.12 20.08 -3.67
CA ASP A 115 4.46 19.31 -2.48
C ASP A 115 5.16 17.99 -2.84
N VAL A 116 4.68 17.31 -3.89
CA VAL A 116 5.29 16.09 -4.44
C VAL A 116 6.70 16.40 -4.96
N ALA A 117 6.84 17.43 -5.79
CA ALA A 117 8.12 17.86 -6.33
C ALA A 117 9.10 18.30 -5.22
N ARG A 118 8.59 18.94 -4.16
CA ARG A 118 9.39 19.31 -2.99
C ARG A 118 9.90 18.08 -2.26
N ALA A 119 9.07 17.05 -2.06
CA ALA A 119 9.46 15.80 -1.43
C ALA A 119 10.58 15.07 -2.20
N ILE A 120 10.45 14.96 -3.52
CA ILE A 120 11.47 14.37 -4.41
C ILE A 120 12.81 15.07 -4.22
N ARG A 121 12.83 16.41 -4.28
CA ARG A 121 14.06 17.21 -4.09
C ARG A 121 14.64 17.07 -2.69
N GLN A 122 13.79 17.18 -1.66
CA GLN A 122 14.23 17.18 -0.26
C GLN A 122 14.84 15.84 0.15
N TRP A 123 14.28 14.73 -0.32
CA TRP A 123 14.74 13.38 0.00
C TRP A 123 15.68 12.79 -1.05
N LYS A 124 16.04 13.58 -2.08
CA LYS A 124 16.95 13.19 -3.16
C LYS A 124 16.52 11.89 -3.83
N LEU A 125 15.21 11.74 -4.05
CA LEU A 125 14.67 10.63 -4.82
C LEU A 125 15.04 10.85 -6.28
N ASP A 126 15.54 9.80 -6.93
CA ASP A 126 15.81 9.83 -8.37
C ASP A 126 14.53 9.43 -9.12
N PRO A 127 13.87 10.35 -9.85
CA PRO A 127 12.67 10.03 -10.62
C PRO A 127 12.99 9.27 -11.92
N GLU A 128 14.24 9.31 -12.40
CA GLU A 128 14.66 8.71 -13.68
C GLU A 128 15.39 7.38 -13.49
N LYS A 129 15.54 6.90 -12.24
CA LYS A 129 16.13 5.58 -11.98
C LYS A 129 15.32 4.48 -12.69
N PRO A 130 15.98 3.43 -13.18
CA PRO A 130 15.26 2.31 -13.79
C PRO A 130 14.38 1.61 -12.75
N ASN A 131 13.26 1.08 -13.22
CA ASN A 131 12.38 0.26 -12.39
C ASN A 131 13.16 -0.97 -11.89
N PRO A 132 13.11 -1.31 -10.58
CA PRO A 132 13.83 -2.46 -10.02
C PRO A 132 13.58 -3.80 -10.72
N THR A 133 12.47 -3.96 -11.44
CA THR A 133 12.14 -5.15 -12.24
C THR A 133 12.88 -5.27 -13.57
N THR A 134 13.58 -4.21 -14.00
CA THR A 134 14.20 -4.11 -15.34
C THR A 134 15.72 -4.21 -15.34
N VAL A 135 16.33 -4.37 -14.16
CA VAL A 135 17.79 -4.34 -13.96
C VAL A 135 18.27 -5.48 -13.07
#